data_AF-A0A1B7W0W8-F1
#
_entry.id   AF-A0A1B7W0W8-F1
#
_cell.length_a   1.000
_cell.length_b   1.000
_cell.length_c   1.000
_cell.angle_alpha   90.00
_cell.angle_beta   90.00
_cell.angle_gamma   90.00
#
_symmetry.space_group_name_H-M   'P 1'
#
loop_
_entity.id
_entity.type
_entity.pdbx_description
1 polymer ?
#
loop_
_entity_poly.entity_id
_entity_poly.type
_entity_poly.pdbx_seq_one_letter_code
_entity_poly.pdbx_strand_id
1 'polypeptide(L)'
;MNKQSQLSEIAPEPQPIYGRFWQSCKQFPRFLAAGSNHPPTVSGPAAAALISAAIGCFTMMVAHHFSDTNKNIEKMIWSLGSWIPGSHNPSKMWGNIGSYSGKETILLISWLVSWAILSLLWKNKKIKSRTIFFWLFALIVAATAMSWHPLFPYLPLT
;
A
#
# COMPACT_ATOMS: atom_id res chain seq x y z
N MET A 1 -2.62 23.54 63.96
CA MET A 1 -1.41 22.75 63.64
C MET A 1 -1.23 22.78 62.13
N ASN A 2 -0.13 23.35 61.68
CA ASN A 2 0.09 23.96 60.35
C ASN A 2 0.71 22.95 59.36
N LYS A 3 0.11 22.76 58.18
CA LYS A 3 0.62 21.84 57.13
C LYS A 3 0.65 22.44 55.73
N GLN A 4 0.55 23.77 55.61
CA GLN A 4 0.44 24.46 54.31
C GLN A 4 1.63 25.35 53.94
N SER A 5 2.70 25.42 54.74
CA SER A 5 3.80 26.38 54.49
C SER A 5 5.09 25.81 53.91
N GLN A 6 5.09 24.63 53.26
CA GLN A 6 6.31 23.98 52.75
C GLN A 6 6.12 23.24 51.42
N LEU A 7 5.45 23.85 50.45
CA LEU A 7 5.63 23.46 49.04
C LEU A 7 6.22 24.65 48.30
N SER A 8 7.50 24.84 48.60
CA SER A 8 8.44 25.61 47.80
C SER A 8 8.22 25.36 46.32
N GLU A 9 7.97 26.44 45.60
CA GLU A 9 8.22 26.68 44.18
C GLU A 9 9.25 25.70 43.58
N ILE A 10 8.77 24.57 43.05
CA ILE A 10 9.61 23.61 42.33
C ILE A 10 9.83 24.20 40.94
N ALA A 11 10.95 24.88 40.76
CA ALA A 11 11.40 25.27 39.43
C ALA A 11 11.46 24.02 38.53
N PRO A 12 10.90 24.05 37.31
CA PRO A 12 10.89 22.87 36.45
C PRO A 12 12.32 22.47 36.10
N GLU A 13 12.73 21.30 36.60
CA GLU A 13 13.99 20.62 36.26
C GLU A 13 14.26 20.70 34.73
N PRO A 14 15.47 21.11 34.31
CA PRO A 14 15.77 21.31 32.90
C PRO A 14 15.65 19.98 32.15
N GLN A 15 14.63 19.90 31.30
CA GLN A 15 14.31 18.65 30.60
C GLN A 15 15.50 18.14 29.78
N PRO A 16 15.85 16.85 29.91
CA PRO A 16 17.02 16.27 29.27
C PRO A 16 16.91 16.29 27.74
N ILE A 17 18.06 16.33 27.05
CA ILE A 17 18.15 16.51 25.60
C ILE A 17 17.32 15.47 24.83
N TYR A 18 17.30 14.22 25.30
CA TYR A 18 16.48 13.15 24.71
C TYR A 18 14.98 13.44 24.81
N GLY A 19 14.52 14.09 25.88
CA GLY A 19 13.13 14.48 26.06
C GLY A 19 12.70 15.54 25.05
N ARG A 20 13.57 16.53 24.79
CA ARG A 20 13.34 17.57 23.77
C ARG A 20 13.31 16.99 22.36
N PHE A 21 14.24 16.10 22.05
CA PHE A 21 14.26 15.40 20.76
C PHE A 21 12.99 14.54 20.57
N TRP A 22 12.60 13.77 21.58
CA TRP A 22 11.39 12.94 21.54
C TRP A 22 10.12 13.77 21.39
N GLN A 23 10.02 14.92 22.06
CA GLN A 23 8.91 15.84 21.86
C GLN A 23 8.90 16.46 20.46
N SER A 24 10.07 16.78 19.90
CA SER A 24 10.19 17.26 18.53
C SER A 24 9.76 16.20 17.51
N CYS A 25 10.09 14.93 17.72
CA CYS A 25 9.63 13.82 16.85
C CYS A 25 8.13 13.55 16.98
N LYS A 26 7.55 13.76 18.17
CA LYS A 26 6.11 13.61 18.40
C LYS A 26 5.27 14.72 17.78
N GLN A 27 5.86 15.88 17.52
CA GLN A 27 5.16 16.99 16.87
C GLN A 27 5.15 16.77 15.37
N PHE A 28 3.95 16.63 14.79
CA PHE A 28 3.82 16.60 13.35
C PHE A 28 4.29 17.95 12.79
N PRO A 29 5.27 17.98 11.86
CA PRO A 29 5.83 19.23 11.37
C PRO A 29 4.73 20.06 10.70
N ARG A 30 4.47 21.25 11.26
CA ARG A 30 3.40 22.16 10.82
C ARG A 30 3.47 22.49 9.33
N PHE A 31 4.68 22.49 8.77
CA PHE A 31 4.90 22.68 7.34
C PHE A 31 4.25 21.58 6.46
N LEU A 32 4.30 20.32 6.89
CA LEU A 32 3.60 19.24 6.16
C LEU A 32 2.08 19.32 6.33
N ALA A 33 1.60 19.84 7.47
CA ALA A 33 0.17 20.03 7.72
C ALA A 33 -0.42 21.23 6.95
N ALA A 34 0.38 22.23 6.61
CA ALA A 34 -0.08 23.44 5.91
C ALA A 34 -0.54 23.17 4.46
N GLY A 35 -0.05 22.10 3.83
CA GLY A 35 -0.39 21.77 2.44
C GLY A 35 0.25 22.71 1.40
N SER A 36 -0.12 22.56 0.13
CA SER A 36 0.37 23.43 -0.96
C SER A 36 -0.38 24.75 -1.00
N ASN A 37 0.34 25.87 -1.18
CA ASN A 37 -0.25 27.19 -1.41
C ASN A 37 -1.05 27.25 -2.73
N HIS A 38 -0.70 26.41 -3.71
CA HIS A 38 -1.38 26.31 -5.01
C HIS A 38 -1.88 24.87 -5.23
N PRO A 39 -2.99 24.47 -4.59
CA PRO A 39 -3.55 23.16 -4.84
C PRO A 39 -4.10 23.09 -6.28
N PRO A 40 -3.87 21.99 -7.01
CA PRO A 40 -4.44 21.82 -8.33
C PRO A 40 -5.97 21.89 -8.26
N THR A 41 -6.58 22.52 -9.25
CA THR A 41 -8.04 22.71 -9.27
C THR A 41 -8.80 21.41 -9.46
N VAL A 42 -8.16 20.38 -10.01
CA VAL A 42 -8.68 19.02 -10.20
C VAL A 42 -7.79 17.99 -9.51
N SER A 43 -8.43 17.01 -8.87
CA SER A 43 -7.73 15.90 -8.19
C SER A 43 -7.98 14.54 -8.84
N GLY A 44 -8.86 14.49 -9.85
CA GLY A 44 -9.25 13.24 -10.52
C GLY A 44 -8.11 12.45 -11.15
N PRO A 45 -7.17 13.07 -11.90
CA PRO A 45 -6.01 12.34 -12.44
C PRO A 45 -5.13 11.70 -11.35
N ALA A 46 -4.89 12.40 -10.24
CA ALA A 46 -4.14 11.88 -9.10
C ALA A 46 -4.91 10.76 -8.39
N ALA A 47 -6.23 10.93 -8.20
CA ALA A 47 -7.10 9.90 -7.65
C ALA A 47 -7.10 8.62 -8.50
N ALA A 48 -7.17 8.77 -9.83
CA ALA A 48 -7.14 7.67 -10.77
C ALA A 48 -5.83 6.89 -10.68
N ALA A 49 -4.68 7.58 -10.66
CA ALA A 49 -3.36 6.94 -10.55
C ALA A 49 -3.16 6.19 -9.23
N LEU A 50 -3.58 6.77 -8.10
CA LEU A 50 -3.42 6.15 -6.78
C LEU A 50 -4.35 4.93 -6.61
N ILE A 51 -5.62 5.06 -6.98
CA ILE A 51 -6.59 3.97 -6.84
C ILE A 51 -6.29 2.85 -7.84
N SER A 52 -5.89 3.15 -9.08
CA SER A 52 -5.53 2.11 -10.05
C SER A 52 -4.32 1.30 -9.61
N ALA A 53 -3.30 1.93 -9.03
CA ALA A 53 -2.14 1.22 -8.50
C ALA A 53 -2.56 0.24 -7.39
N ALA A 54 -3.45 0.68 -6.50
CA ALA A 54 -4.00 -0.17 -5.44
C ALA A 54 -4.83 -1.35 -6.00
N ILE A 55 -5.61 -1.12 -7.07
CA ILE A 55 -6.33 -2.18 -7.79
C ILE A 55 -5.33 -3.20 -8.36
N GLY A 56 -4.24 -2.74 -8.99
CA GLY A 56 -3.18 -3.62 -9.50
C GLY A 56 -2.60 -4.54 -8.42
N CYS A 57 -2.22 -3.96 -7.27
CA CYS A 57 -1.70 -4.72 -6.13
C CYS A 57 -2.73 -5.73 -5.60
N PHE A 58 -3.99 -5.32 -5.46
CA PHE A 58 -5.06 -6.20 -4.99
C PHE A 58 -5.29 -7.37 -5.96
N THR A 59 -5.44 -7.11 -7.26
CA THR A 59 -5.67 -8.17 -8.25
C THR A 59 -4.48 -9.13 -8.35
N MET A 60 -3.25 -8.65 -8.17
CA MET A 60 -2.08 -9.52 -8.06
C MET A 60 -2.20 -10.51 -6.91
N MET A 61 -2.64 -10.05 -5.73
CA MET A 61 -2.80 -10.92 -4.55
C MET A 61 -3.95 -11.89 -4.71
N VAL A 62 -5.03 -11.48 -5.38
CA VAL A 62 -6.10 -12.39 -5.80
C VAL A 62 -5.55 -13.49 -6.71
N ALA A 63 -4.80 -13.12 -7.76
CA ALA A 63 -4.18 -14.08 -8.66
C ALA A 63 -3.18 -15.00 -7.95
N HIS A 64 -2.44 -14.48 -6.97
CA HIS A 64 -1.55 -15.26 -6.13
C HIS A 64 -2.32 -16.34 -5.35
N HIS A 65 -3.39 -15.96 -4.66
CA HIS A 65 -4.20 -16.89 -3.87
C HIS A 65 -4.83 -18.01 -4.73
N PHE A 66 -5.37 -17.66 -5.90
CA PHE A 66 -5.92 -18.65 -6.83
C PHE A 66 -4.86 -19.57 -7.43
N SER A 67 -3.66 -19.04 -7.70
CA SER A 67 -2.56 -19.86 -8.23
C SER A 67 -2.08 -20.92 -7.22
N ASP A 68 -2.10 -20.59 -5.93
CA ASP A 68 -1.67 -21.51 -4.88
C ASP A 68 -2.73 -22.61 -4.64
N THR A 69 -4.00 -22.29 -4.91
CA THR A 69 -5.13 -23.23 -4.80
C THR A 69 -5.22 -24.22 -5.97
N ASN A 70 -4.85 -23.82 -7.19
CA ASN A 70 -5.08 -24.63 -8.38
C ASN A 70 -3.91 -24.61 -9.39
N LYS A 71 -3.31 -25.77 -9.62
CA LYS A 71 -2.18 -25.97 -10.55
C LYS A 71 -2.48 -25.61 -12.01
N ASN A 72 -3.74 -25.71 -12.46
CA ASN A 72 -4.11 -25.28 -13.81
C ASN A 72 -4.13 -23.75 -13.93
N ILE A 73 -4.62 -23.07 -12.89
CA ILE A 73 -4.59 -21.60 -12.81
C ILE A 73 -3.14 -21.12 -12.72
N GLU A 74 -2.29 -21.79 -11.93
CA GLU A 74 -0.86 -21.50 -11.87
C GLU A 74 -0.18 -21.55 -13.24
N LYS A 75 -0.43 -22.60 -14.04
CA LYS A 75 0.10 -22.74 -15.40
C LYS A 75 -0.41 -21.65 -16.35
N MET A 76 -1.70 -21.34 -16.29
CA MET A 76 -2.29 -20.27 -17.09
C MET A 76 -1.63 -18.92 -16.76
N ILE A 77 -1.51 -18.60 -15.47
CA ILE A 77 -0.86 -17.37 -15.00
C ILE A 77 0.61 -17.35 -15.45
N TRP A 78 1.35 -18.44 -15.27
CA TRP A 78 2.74 -18.51 -15.71
C TRP A 78 2.89 -18.28 -17.23
N SER A 79 1.98 -18.84 -18.03
CA SER A 79 1.94 -18.60 -19.48
C SER A 79 1.74 -17.11 -19.81
N LEU A 80 0.93 -16.38 -19.04
CA LEU A 80 0.74 -14.94 -19.23
C LEU A 80 2.02 -14.15 -18.96
N GLY A 81 2.89 -14.62 -18.06
CA GLY A 81 4.17 -13.98 -17.74
C GLY A 81 5.37 -14.49 -18.53
N SER A 82 5.15 -15.40 -19.50
CA SER A 82 6.23 -16.04 -20.27
C SER A 82 7.09 -15.06 -21.07
N TRP A 83 6.56 -13.87 -21.38
CA TRP A 83 7.26 -12.80 -22.08
C TRP A 83 8.30 -12.08 -21.21
N ILE A 84 8.24 -12.22 -19.87
CA ILE A 84 9.20 -11.60 -18.97
C ILE A 84 10.51 -12.41 -18.99
N PRO A 85 11.66 -11.79 -19.30
CA PRO A 85 12.94 -12.49 -19.29
C PRO A 85 13.23 -13.06 -17.91
N GLY A 86 13.63 -14.32 -17.84
CA GLY A 86 13.79 -15.05 -16.57
C GLY A 86 12.54 -15.79 -16.08
N SER A 87 11.40 -15.69 -16.78
CA SER A 87 10.22 -16.53 -16.54
C SER A 87 10.49 -18.00 -16.85
N HIS A 88 11.13 -18.28 -17.98
CA HIS A 88 11.60 -19.60 -18.38
C HIS A 88 13.10 -19.52 -18.68
N ASN A 89 13.91 -20.22 -17.89
CA ASN A 89 15.34 -20.32 -18.07
C ASN A 89 15.70 -21.75 -18.50
N PRO A 90 16.38 -21.92 -19.65
CA PRO A 90 16.84 -23.24 -20.09
C PRO A 90 18.01 -23.77 -19.25
N SER A 91 18.73 -22.89 -18.53
CA SER A 91 19.89 -23.28 -17.74
C SER A 91 19.51 -23.58 -16.29
N LYS A 92 19.84 -24.78 -15.81
CA LYS A 92 19.58 -25.17 -14.40
C LYS A 92 20.40 -24.37 -13.37
N MET A 93 21.47 -23.72 -13.80
CA MET A 93 22.35 -22.90 -12.94
C MET A 93 21.74 -21.54 -12.59
N TRP A 94 20.78 -21.06 -13.37
CA TRP A 94 20.11 -19.78 -13.17
C TRP A 94 18.63 -20.06 -12.88
N GLY A 95 18.15 -19.63 -11.71
CA GLY A 95 16.78 -19.92 -11.26
C GLY A 95 15.69 -19.36 -12.18
N ASN A 96 14.49 -19.93 -12.10
CA ASN A 96 13.28 -19.43 -12.75
C ASN A 96 12.48 -18.56 -11.78
N ILE A 97 12.01 -17.40 -12.26
CA ILE A 97 11.03 -16.57 -11.53
C ILE A 97 9.68 -17.32 -11.45
N GLY A 98 9.41 -18.19 -12.43
CA GLY A 98 8.24 -19.06 -12.45
C GLY A 98 6.93 -18.29 -12.61
N SER A 99 5.85 -18.82 -12.01
CA SER A 99 4.49 -18.25 -12.10
C SER A 99 4.38 -16.83 -11.52
N TYR A 100 5.35 -16.38 -10.73
CA TYR A 100 5.42 -15.01 -10.24
C TYR A 100 5.49 -13.97 -11.37
N SER A 101 6.18 -14.27 -12.47
CA SER A 101 6.18 -13.44 -13.69
C SER A 101 4.77 -13.17 -14.23
N GLY A 102 3.89 -14.18 -14.14
CA GLY A 102 2.49 -14.08 -14.51
C GLY A 102 1.68 -13.20 -13.56
N LYS A 103 1.94 -13.32 -12.26
CA LYS A 103 1.30 -12.50 -11.22
C LYS A 103 1.62 -11.02 -11.44
N GLU A 104 2.87 -10.68 -11.74
CA GLU A 104 3.28 -9.30 -12.08
C GLU A 104 2.64 -8.80 -13.39
N THR A 105 2.46 -9.68 -14.37
CA THR A 105 1.76 -9.33 -15.61
C THR A 105 0.29 -8.99 -15.33
N ILE A 106 -0.38 -9.75 -14.46
CA ILE A 106 -1.77 -9.45 -14.05
C ILE A 106 -1.85 -8.13 -13.29
N LEU A 107 -0.89 -7.84 -12.42
CA LEU A 107 -0.77 -6.53 -11.74
C LEU A 107 -0.73 -5.41 -12.76
N LEU A 108 0.19 -5.51 -13.74
CA LEU A 108 0.42 -4.48 -14.75
C LEU A 108 -0.82 -4.25 -15.61
N ILE A 109 -1.45 -5.32 -16.12
CA ILE A 109 -2.66 -5.23 -16.92
C ILE A 109 -3.79 -4.59 -16.11
N SER A 110 -4.01 -5.05 -14.87
CA SER A 110 -5.07 -4.55 -14.01
C SER A 110 -4.86 -3.07 -13.66
N TRP A 111 -3.62 -2.67 -13.38
CA TRP A 111 -3.25 -1.29 -13.14
C TRP A 111 -3.51 -0.41 -14.37
N LEU A 112 -3.04 -0.80 -15.56
CA LEU A 112 -3.21 -0.01 -16.78
C LEU A 112 -4.67 0.10 -17.23
N VAL A 113 -5.41 -1.01 -17.19
CA VAL A 113 -6.84 -1.02 -17.57
C VAL A 113 -7.65 -0.17 -16.60
N SER A 114 -7.47 -0.36 -15.29
CA SER A 114 -8.18 0.45 -14.30
C SER A 114 -7.78 1.93 -14.38
N TRP A 115 -6.49 2.22 -14.57
CA TRP A 115 -6.00 3.58 -14.76
C TRP A 115 -6.62 4.25 -15.98
N ALA A 116 -6.66 3.58 -17.14
CA ALA A 116 -7.23 4.14 -18.35
C ALA A 116 -8.72 4.49 -18.15
N ILE A 117 -9.49 3.57 -17.56
CA ILE A 117 -10.91 3.79 -17.26
C ILE A 117 -11.10 4.95 -16.28
N LEU A 118 -10.42 4.93 -15.13
CA LEU A 118 -10.56 5.96 -14.09
C LEU A 118 -10.05 7.33 -14.57
N SER A 119 -8.96 7.36 -15.33
CA SER A 119 -8.37 8.58 -15.87
C SER A 119 -9.34 9.27 -16.84
N LEU A 120 -10.00 8.51 -17.72
CA LEU A 120 -11.04 9.05 -18.61
C LEU A 120 -12.26 9.54 -17.83
N LEU A 121 -12.74 8.76 -16.85
CA LEU A 121 -13.95 9.10 -16.08
C LEU A 121 -13.75 10.31 -15.15
N TRP A 122 -12.54 10.48 -14.60
CA TRP A 122 -12.26 11.47 -13.56
C TRP A 122 -11.39 12.64 -14.02
N LYS A 123 -10.95 12.70 -15.28
CA LYS A 123 -10.06 13.76 -15.82
C LYS A 123 -10.38 15.18 -15.35
N ASN A 124 -11.67 15.54 -15.35
CA ASN A 124 -12.15 16.89 -15.02
C ASN A 124 -12.91 16.96 -13.68
N LYS A 125 -12.81 15.93 -12.84
CA LYS A 125 -13.55 15.85 -11.57
C LYS A 125 -12.66 16.20 -10.37
N LYS A 126 -13.27 16.82 -9.36
CA LYS A 126 -12.68 16.99 -8.03
C LYS A 126 -13.10 15.83 -7.14
N ILE A 127 -12.19 14.91 -6.89
CA ILE A 127 -12.39 13.79 -5.98
C ILE A 127 -11.93 14.22 -4.58
N LYS A 128 -12.78 13.98 -3.57
CA LYS A 128 -12.47 14.30 -2.17
C LYS A 128 -11.31 13.43 -1.69
N SER A 129 -10.34 14.03 -1.00
CA SER A 129 -9.17 13.29 -0.47
C SER A 129 -9.56 12.10 0.41
N ARG A 130 -10.63 12.23 1.20
CA ARG A 130 -11.19 11.13 2.01
C ARG A 130 -11.50 9.90 1.17
N THR A 131 -12.08 10.08 -0.01
CA THR A 131 -12.43 8.97 -0.92
C THR A 131 -11.18 8.32 -1.49
N ILE A 132 -10.17 9.11 -1.86
CA ILE A 132 -8.90 8.62 -2.40
C ILE A 132 -8.21 7.73 -1.36
N PHE A 133 -8.01 8.26 -0.15
CA PHE A 133 -7.34 7.53 0.91
C PHE A 133 -8.14 6.31 1.36
N PHE A 134 -9.46 6.43 1.48
CA PHE A 134 -10.30 5.28 1.85
C PHE A 134 -10.12 4.11 0.88
N TRP A 135 -10.23 4.34 -0.43
CA TRP A 135 -10.09 3.26 -1.42
C TRP A 135 -8.66 2.75 -1.53
N LEU A 136 -7.67 3.64 -1.50
CA LEU A 136 -6.26 3.26 -1.51
C LEU A 136 -5.95 2.33 -0.32
N PHE A 137 -6.27 2.76 0.91
CA PHE A 137 -6.01 1.96 2.10
C PHE A 137 -6.85 0.70 2.13
N ALA A 138 -8.13 0.74 1.78
CA ALA A 138 -8.97 -0.45 1.76
C ALA A 138 -8.42 -1.54 0.84
N LEU A 139 -8.00 -1.18 -0.37
CA LEU A 139 -7.43 -2.12 -1.34
C LEU A 139 -6.06 -2.64 -0.90
N ILE A 140 -5.19 -1.78 -0.37
CA ILE A 140 -3.87 -2.21 0.13
C ILE A 140 -4.00 -3.10 1.36
N VAL A 141 -4.85 -2.74 2.33
CA VAL A 141 -5.13 -3.57 3.51
C VAL A 141 -5.71 -4.91 3.09
N ALA A 142 -6.66 -4.93 2.15
CA ALA A 142 -7.20 -6.17 1.61
C ALA A 142 -6.12 -7.02 0.93
N ALA A 143 -5.26 -6.40 0.10
CA ALA A 143 -4.14 -7.09 -0.55
C ALA A 143 -3.18 -7.69 0.50
N THR A 144 -2.78 -6.92 1.51
CA THR A 144 -1.90 -7.39 2.59
C THR A 144 -2.54 -8.49 3.42
N ALA A 145 -3.82 -8.36 3.76
CA ALA A 145 -4.56 -9.38 4.50
C ALA A 145 -4.61 -10.71 3.73
N MET A 146 -4.75 -10.66 2.40
CA MET A 146 -4.67 -11.84 1.54
C MET A 146 -3.26 -12.43 1.45
N SER A 147 -2.21 -11.61 1.55
CA SER A 147 -0.82 -12.09 1.58
C SER A 147 -0.45 -12.80 2.90
N TRP A 148 -1.13 -12.47 4.00
CA TRP A 148 -0.82 -12.97 5.34
C TRP A 148 -1.58 -14.26 5.68
N HIS A 149 -0.91 -15.40 5.44
CA HIS A 149 -1.37 -16.74 5.85
C HIS A 149 -1.68 -16.97 7.36
N PRO A 150 -1.16 -16.23 8.37
CA PRO A 150 -1.46 -16.52 9.78
C PRO A 150 -2.91 -16.30 10.20
N LEU A 151 -3.74 -15.61 9.39
CA LEU A 151 -5.19 -15.48 9.62
C LEU A 151 -6.00 -16.62 8.99
N PHE A 152 -5.38 -17.45 8.13
CA PHE A 152 -5.99 -18.63 7.53
C PHE A 152 -5.05 -19.86 7.55
N PRO A 153 -4.64 -20.39 8.72
CA PRO A 153 -3.90 -21.65 8.77
C PRO A 153 -4.73 -22.87 8.35
N TYR A 154 -6.06 -22.71 8.17
CA TYR A 154 -7.03 -23.81 8.10
C TYR A 154 -8.04 -23.71 6.95
N LEU A 155 -7.71 -23.10 5.82
CA LEU A 155 -8.41 -23.45 4.59
C LEU A 155 -7.63 -24.62 3.98
N PRO A 156 -7.98 -25.88 4.30
CA PRO A 156 -7.40 -27.01 3.60
C PRO A 156 -7.72 -26.82 2.12
N LEU A 157 -6.68 -26.62 1.33
CA LEU A 157 -6.73 -26.72 -0.12
C LEU A 157 -6.82 -28.23 -0.44
N THR A 158 -8.01 -28.80 -0.24
CA THR A 158 -8.36 -30.13 -0.78
C THR A 158 -8.57 -30.04 -2.28
#